data_AF-A0AAE1YB64-F1
#
_entry.id   AF-A0AAE1YB64-F1
#
_cell.length_a   1.000
_cell.length_b   1.000
_cell.length_c   1.000
_cell.angle_alpha   90.00
_cell.angle_beta   90.00
_cell.angle_gamma   90.00
#
_symmetry.space_group_name_H-M   'P 1'
#
loop_
_entity.id
_entity.type
_entity.pdbx_description
1 polymer ?
#
loop_
_entity_poly.entity_id
_entity_poly.type
_entity_poly.pdbx_seq_one_letter_code
_entity_poly.pdbx_strand_id
1 'polypeptide(L)'
;MLVLECSRIGNDPTQRILNRVRKQHHLDFLAIMELMVSLDGGFMARRLGFPNVVSNFGNQIWFFCGPDVRCQVLLDHEQLLHLQLESNKWPKPFFVTAVFAKFDTVERRGLWDDFRAVSVEALPWMVGDDFNTVLSLDKRSGGAALSSVAMSDFHDAIADCALVDAGHVGSPYTWYSR
;
A
#
# COMPACT_ATOMS: atom_id res chain seq x y z
N MET A 1 9.94 2.65 2.34
CA MET A 1 8.84 2.11 1.52
C MET A 1 8.39 3.17 0.54
N LEU A 2 8.24 2.83 -0.73
CA LEU A 2 7.48 3.67 -1.66
C LEU A 2 6.20 2.92 -1.99
N VAL A 3 5.07 3.59 -1.84
CA VAL A 3 3.75 3.08 -2.20
C VAL A 3 3.26 3.95 -3.34
N LEU A 4 2.89 3.32 -4.45
CA LEU A 4 2.41 4.03 -5.62
C LEU A 4 1.12 3.41 -6.11
N GLU A 5 0.07 4.22 -6.08
CA GLU A 5 -1.12 4.02 -6.87
C GLU A 5 -0.75 4.31 -8.33
N CYS A 6 -0.87 3.30 -9.21
CA CYS A 6 -0.36 3.43 -10.56
C CYS A 6 -1.28 2.78 -11.60
N SER A 7 -2.42 3.43 -11.83
CA SER A 7 -3.36 3.10 -12.93
C SER A 7 -2.74 3.05 -14.34
N ARG A 8 -1.50 3.55 -14.51
CA ARG A 8 -0.77 3.59 -15.79
C ARG A 8 0.57 2.87 -15.76
N ILE A 9 0.74 1.86 -14.89
CA ILE A 9 1.99 1.10 -14.80
C ILE A 9 2.40 0.44 -16.13
N GLY A 10 1.45 0.15 -17.02
CA GLY A 10 1.72 -0.40 -18.35
C GLY A 10 2.47 0.55 -19.29
N ASN A 11 2.52 1.86 -18.98
CA ASN A 11 3.15 2.85 -19.84
C ASN A 11 4.67 2.91 -19.63
N ASP A 12 5.42 2.82 -20.72
CA ASP A 12 6.89 2.92 -20.76
C ASP A 12 7.48 4.12 -19.98
N PRO A 13 6.94 5.35 -20.09
CA PRO A 13 7.44 6.49 -19.33
C PRO A 13 7.32 6.31 -17.82
N THR A 14 6.19 5.79 -17.36
CA THR A 14 5.92 5.52 -15.93
C THR A 14 6.97 4.55 -15.39
N GLN A 15 7.20 3.44 -16.09
CA GLN A 15 8.17 2.43 -15.67
C GLN A 15 9.61 2.97 -15.65
N ARG A 16 9.97 3.88 -16.57
CA ARG A 16 11.29 4.55 -16.55
C ARG A 16 11.45 5.46 -15.34
N ILE A 17 10.39 6.18 -14.94
CA ILE A 17 10.39 7.01 -13.73
C ILE A 17 10.56 6.13 -12.50
N LEU A 18 9.81 5.04 -12.39
CA LEU A 18 9.92 4.10 -11.26
C LEU A 18 11.32 3.51 -11.13
N ASN A 19 11.92 3.10 -12.26
CA ASN A 19 13.29 2.62 -12.29
C ASN A 19 14.30 3.68 -11.83
N ARG A 20 14.09 4.96 -12.20
CA ARG A 20 14.93 6.06 -11.74
C ARG A 20 14.78 6.27 -10.23
N VAL A 21 13.56 6.33 -9.72
CA VAL A 21 13.26 6.51 -8.30
C VAL A 21 13.86 5.36 -7.49
N ARG A 22 13.69 4.11 -7.94
CA ARG A 22 14.31 2.94 -7.32
C ARG A 22 15.82 3.09 -7.20
N LYS A 23 16.50 3.48 -8.29
CA LYS A 23 17.96 3.62 -8.31
C LYS A 23 18.44 4.80 -7.45
N GLN A 24 17.75 5.93 -7.51
CA GLN A 24 18.12 7.15 -6.81
C GLN A 24 17.90 7.05 -5.29
N HIS A 25 16.84 6.36 -4.87
CA HIS A 25 16.48 6.21 -3.46
C HIS A 25 16.85 4.83 -2.88
N HIS A 26 17.53 3.99 -3.64
CA HIS A 26 17.94 2.64 -3.24
C HIS A 26 16.81 1.83 -2.60
N LEU A 27 15.65 1.80 -3.24
CA LEU A 27 14.46 1.16 -2.67
C LEU A 27 14.68 -0.34 -2.45
N ASP A 28 14.52 -0.77 -1.19
CA ASP A 28 14.57 -2.18 -0.79
C ASP A 28 13.31 -2.94 -1.18
N PHE A 29 12.17 -2.26 -1.24
CA PHE A 29 10.87 -2.82 -1.61
C PHE A 29 9.93 -1.73 -2.15
N LEU A 30 8.94 -2.13 -2.93
CA LEU A 30 7.98 -1.26 -3.60
C LEU A 30 6.60 -1.94 -3.64
N ALA A 31 5.56 -1.23 -3.20
CA ALA A 31 4.18 -1.65 -3.40
C ALA A 31 3.55 -0.86 -4.55
N ILE A 32 2.90 -1.55 -5.48
CA ILE A 32 2.10 -0.96 -6.56
C ILE A 32 0.67 -1.49 -6.42
N MET A 33 -0.29 -0.57 -6.48
CA MET A 33 -1.71 -0.84 -6.27
C MET A 33 -2.50 -0.27 -7.45
N GLU A 34 -3.73 -0.76 -7.65
CA GLU A 34 -4.63 -0.35 -8.75
C GLU A 34 -4.18 -0.78 -10.16
N LEU A 35 -3.90 -2.07 -10.32
CA LEU A 35 -3.45 -2.63 -11.59
C LEU A 35 -4.65 -2.92 -12.51
N MET A 36 -5.17 -1.88 -13.16
CA MET A 36 -6.25 -2.00 -14.17
C MET A 36 -5.77 -2.61 -15.51
N VAL A 37 -4.74 -3.46 -15.47
CA VAL A 37 -4.06 -4.01 -16.64
C VAL A 37 -3.74 -5.48 -16.42
N SER A 38 -4.01 -6.33 -17.41
CA SER A 38 -3.65 -7.75 -17.42
C SER A 38 -2.15 -7.92 -17.66
N LEU A 39 -1.33 -7.48 -16.72
CA LEU A 39 0.12 -7.61 -16.76
C LEU A 39 0.57 -8.78 -15.89
N ASP A 40 1.66 -9.40 -16.30
CA ASP A 40 2.35 -10.42 -15.51
C ASP A 40 3.26 -9.76 -14.47
N GLY A 41 3.07 -10.11 -13.19
CA GLY A 41 3.86 -9.56 -12.10
C GLY A 41 5.35 -9.87 -12.27
N GLY A 42 5.70 -11.08 -12.71
CA GLY A 42 7.09 -11.51 -12.91
C GLY A 42 7.81 -10.74 -14.03
N PHE A 43 7.10 -10.45 -15.13
CA PHE A 43 7.57 -9.55 -16.18
C PHE A 43 7.85 -8.16 -15.62
N MET A 44 6.93 -7.61 -14.81
CA MET A 44 7.08 -6.29 -14.21
C MET A 44 8.21 -6.24 -13.17
N ALA A 45 8.39 -7.30 -12.38
CA ALA A 45 9.49 -7.42 -11.43
C ALA A 45 10.84 -7.30 -12.15
N ARG A 46 11.03 -8.09 -13.22
CA ARG A 46 12.24 -8.01 -14.07
C ARG A 46 12.45 -6.62 -14.67
N ARG A 47 11.36 -6.00 -15.14
CA ARG A 47 11.39 -4.68 -15.78
C ARG A 47 11.71 -3.53 -14.81
N LEU A 48 11.27 -3.65 -13.56
CA LEU A 48 11.61 -2.74 -12.45
C LEU A 48 12.91 -3.14 -11.75
N GLY A 49 13.47 -4.29 -12.14
CA GLY A 49 14.70 -4.90 -11.64
C GLY A 49 14.62 -5.39 -10.19
N PHE A 50 13.42 -5.77 -9.75
CA PHE A 50 13.22 -6.54 -8.52
C PHE A 50 13.28 -8.04 -8.83
N PRO A 51 13.98 -8.84 -8.01
CA PRO A 51 14.06 -10.28 -8.21
C PRO A 51 12.74 -11.00 -7.90
N ASN A 52 11.96 -10.48 -6.97
CA ASN A 52 10.75 -11.13 -6.48
C ASN A 52 9.57 -10.17 -6.49
N VAL A 53 8.38 -10.73 -6.70
CA VAL A 53 7.09 -10.05 -6.57
C VAL A 53 6.11 -11.00 -5.91
N VAL A 54 5.26 -10.44 -5.05
CA VAL A 54 4.12 -11.11 -4.44
C VAL A 54 2.87 -10.33 -4.83
N SER A 55 1.77 -11.02 -5.08
CA SER A 55 0.48 -10.39 -5.34
C SER A 55 -0.58 -10.90 -4.39
N ASN A 56 -1.61 -10.09 -4.15
CA ASN A 56 -2.79 -10.57 -3.45
C ASN A 56 -3.69 -11.45 -4.33
N PHE A 57 -4.69 -12.09 -3.74
CA PHE A 57 -5.66 -12.98 -4.38
C PHE A 57 -6.35 -12.35 -5.61
N GLY A 58 -6.58 -11.02 -5.57
CA GLY A 58 -7.18 -10.27 -6.67
C GLY A 58 -6.19 -9.74 -7.73
N ASN A 59 -4.88 -9.92 -7.51
CA ASN A 59 -3.81 -9.36 -8.35
C ASN A 59 -3.89 -7.83 -8.50
N GLN A 60 -4.47 -7.15 -7.51
CA GLN A 60 -4.66 -5.70 -7.47
C GLN A 60 -3.51 -5.00 -6.73
N ILE A 61 -2.86 -5.73 -5.84
CA ILE A 61 -1.71 -5.29 -5.05
C ILE A 61 -0.51 -6.13 -5.47
N TRP A 62 0.55 -5.47 -5.92
CA TRP A 62 1.86 -6.07 -6.16
C TRP A 62 2.89 -5.53 -5.20
N PHE A 63 3.57 -6.44 -4.52
CA PHE A 63 4.66 -6.13 -3.62
C PHE A 63 5.98 -6.67 -4.16
N PHE A 64 6.84 -5.77 -4.59
CA PHE A 64 8.15 -6.07 -5.15
C PHE A 64 9.21 -6.05 -4.05
N CYS A 65 10.00 -7.11 -3.97
CA CYS A 65 11.03 -7.28 -2.95
C CYS A 65 12.42 -7.26 -3.58
N GLY A 66 13.33 -6.48 -2.98
CA GLY A 66 14.73 -6.43 -3.36
C GLY A 66 15.47 -7.76 -3.08
N PRO A 67 16.71 -7.90 -3.57
CA PRO A 67 17.47 -9.16 -3.46
C PRO A 67 17.78 -9.57 -2.03
N ASP A 68 17.97 -8.59 -1.14
CA ASP A 68 18.33 -8.85 0.26
C ASP A 68 17.10 -8.85 1.19
N VAL A 69 15.88 -8.80 0.62
CA VAL A 69 14.64 -8.71 1.39
C VAL A 69 13.87 -10.00 1.26
N ARG A 70 13.72 -10.70 2.38
CA ARG A 70 12.80 -11.83 2.52
C ARG A 70 11.40 -11.30 2.79
N CYS A 71 10.46 -11.70 1.95
CA CYS A 71 9.06 -11.34 2.07
C CYS A 71 8.23 -12.60 2.34
N GLN A 72 7.56 -12.65 3.49
CA GLN A 72 6.65 -13.73 3.85
C GLN A 72 5.22 -13.19 3.89
N VAL A 73 4.32 -13.83 3.14
CA VAL A 73 2.89 -13.53 3.21
C VAL A 73 2.31 -14.15 4.47
N LEU A 74 1.65 -13.32 5.27
CA LEU A 74 0.96 -13.72 6.50
C LEU A 74 -0.56 -13.68 6.33
N LEU A 75 -1.06 -12.68 5.60
CA LEU A 75 -2.48 -12.59 5.21
C LEU A 75 -2.59 -12.12 3.76
N ASP A 76 -3.31 -12.90 2.96
CA ASP A 76 -3.67 -12.59 1.59
C ASP A 76 -5.19 -12.40 1.51
N HIS A 77 -5.63 -11.20 1.15
CA HIS A 77 -7.03 -10.83 1.07
C HIS A 77 -7.29 -9.93 -0.16
N GLU A 78 -8.55 -9.81 -0.56
CA GLU A 78 -8.91 -8.98 -1.73
C GLU A 78 -8.56 -7.50 -1.56
N GLN A 79 -8.66 -6.97 -0.33
CA GLN A 79 -8.44 -5.55 -0.02
C GLN A 79 -7.11 -5.27 0.68
N LEU A 80 -6.33 -6.28 1.05
CA LEU A 80 -5.03 -6.11 1.69
C LEU A 80 -4.06 -7.24 1.41
N LEU A 81 -2.77 -6.95 1.56
CA LEU A 81 -1.68 -7.91 1.58
C LEU A 81 -0.77 -7.62 2.79
N HIS A 82 -0.80 -8.50 3.80
CA HIS A 82 0.01 -8.39 5.01
C HIS A 82 1.26 -9.27 4.89
N LEU A 83 2.42 -8.67 5.11
CA LEU A 83 3.73 -9.28 4.90
C LEU A 83 4.62 -9.07 6.11
N GLN A 84 5.42 -10.08 6.45
CA GLN A 84 6.61 -9.90 7.29
C GLN A 84 7.83 -9.73 6.39
N LEU A 85 8.58 -8.66 6.64
CA LEU A 85 9.83 -8.38 5.94
C LEU A 85 11.04 -8.61 6.85
N GLU A 86 12.05 -9.25 6.29
CA GLU A 86 13.35 -9.45 6.96
C GLU A 86 14.51 -9.15 6.00
N SER A 87 15.56 -8.51 6.50
CA SER A 87 16.79 -8.26 5.75
C SER A 87 17.97 -8.08 6.68
N ASN A 88 19.17 -8.42 6.23
CA ASN A 88 20.43 -8.12 6.94
C ASN A 88 20.72 -6.61 7.03
N LYS A 89 19.97 -5.78 6.29
CA LYS A 89 20.09 -4.32 6.31
C LYS A 89 19.45 -3.68 7.55
N TRP A 90 18.55 -4.40 8.22
CA TRP A 90 17.78 -3.87 9.33
C TRP A 90 17.94 -4.77 10.57
N PRO A 91 17.89 -4.22 11.78
CA PRO A 91 18.21 -4.98 12.99
C PRO A 91 17.11 -5.98 13.39
N LYS A 92 15.87 -5.79 12.92
CA LYS A 92 14.70 -6.59 13.30
C LYS A 92 13.74 -6.73 12.12
N PRO A 93 12.97 -7.83 12.06
CA PRO A 93 11.85 -7.95 11.14
C PRO A 93 10.75 -6.93 11.51
N PHE A 94 9.94 -6.58 10.52
CA PHE A 94 8.78 -5.72 10.70
C PHE A 94 7.67 -6.12 9.73
N PHE A 95 6.45 -5.72 10.05
CA PHE A 95 5.29 -5.95 9.21
C PHE A 95 5.08 -4.81 8.23
N VAL A 96 4.65 -5.18 7.03
CA VAL A 96 4.14 -4.26 6.03
C VAL A 96 2.77 -4.71 5.58
N THR A 97 1.80 -3.80 5.57
CA THR A 97 0.50 -4.04 4.95
C THR A 97 0.33 -3.09 3.80
N ALA A 98 0.18 -3.64 2.60
CA ALA A 98 -0.29 -2.91 1.44
C ALA A 98 -1.80 -3.08 1.35
N VAL A 99 -2.53 -1.99 1.18
CA VAL A 99 -4.00 -2.00 1.22
C VAL A 99 -4.53 -1.38 -0.07
N PHE A 100 -5.67 -1.89 -0.52
CA PHE A 100 -6.41 -1.35 -1.64
C PHE A 100 -7.89 -1.45 -1.29
N ALA A 101 -8.36 -0.44 -0.56
CA ALA A 101 -9.69 -0.46 0.01
C ALA A 101 -10.77 -0.28 -1.05
N LYS A 102 -11.86 -1.04 -0.95
CA LYS A 102 -13.02 -0.86 -1.84
C LYS A 102 -13.69 0.51 -1.60
N PHE A 103 -14.25 1.06 -2.67
CA PHE A 103 -15.03 2.30 -2.62
C PHE A 103 -16.32 2.16 -1.81
N ASP A 104 -16.97 1.00 -1.89
CA ASP A 104 -18.22 0.74 -1.19
C ASP A 104 -17.97 0.59 0.33
N THR A 105 -18.77 1.32 1.12
CA THR A 105 -18.58 1.36 2.58
C THR A 105 -18.95 0.04 3.26
N VAL A 106 -19.89 -0.73 2.70
CA VAL A 106 -20.30 -2.02 3.25
C VAL A 106 -19.23 -3.07 2.99
N GLU A 107 -18.71 -3.12 1.76
CA GLU A 107 -17.63 -4.06 1.40
C GLU A 107 -16.33 -3.76 2.16
N ARG A 108 -16.07 -2.50 2.52
CA ARG A 108 -14.88 -2.11 3.28
C ARG A 108 -14.92 -2.53 4.75
N ARG A 109 -16.06 -2.86 5.34
CA ARG A 109 -16.13 -3.17 6.78
C ARG A 109 -15.23 -4.33 7.20
N GLY A 110 -15.13 -5.37 6.39
CA GLY A 110 -14.26 -6.52 6.67
C GLY A 110 -12.78 -6.13 6.79
N LEU A 111 -12.34 -5.10 6.06
CA LEU A 111 -10.97 -4.59 6.11
C LEU A 111 -10.57 -4.13 7.51
N TRP A 112 -11.48 -3.50 8.24
CA TRP A 112 -11.19 -2.99 9.59
C TRP A 112 -11.01 -4.12 10.60
N ASP A 113 -11.77 -5.21 10.45
CA ASP A 113 -11.61 -6.38 11.30
C ASP A 113 -10.29 -7.09 11.02
N ASP A 114 -9.88 -7.19 9.75
CA ASP A 114 -8.57 -7.72 9.37
C ASP A 114 -7.42 -6.87 9.93
N PHE A 115 -7.56 -5.53 9.90
CA PHE A 115 -6.59 -4.59 10.49
C PHE A 115 -6.41 -4.84 11.99
N ARG A 116 -7.53 -4.94 12.72
CA ARG A 116 -7.49 -5.23 14.16
C ARG A 116 -6.83 -6.59 14.42
N ALA A 117 -7.14 -7.59 13.59
CA ALA A 117 -6.56 -8.93 13.72
C ALA A 117 -5.03 -8.95 13.53
N VAL A 118 -4.47 -8.14 12.61
CA VAL A 118 -3.01 -8.05 12.43
C VAL A 118 -2.33 -7.07 13.39
N SER A 119 -3.07 -6.13 13.96
CA SER A 119 -2.53 -5.11 14.88
C SER A 119 -2.03 -5.66 16.22
N VAL A 120 -2.49 -6.85 16.61
CA VAL A 120 -2.11 -7.51 17.88
C VAL A 120 -0.70 -8.10 17.85
N GLU A 121 -0.05 -8.09 16.69
CA GLU A 121 1.28 -8.67 16.52
C GLU A 121 2.38 -7.74 17.07
N ALA A 122 3.47 -8.33 17.60
CA ALA A 122 4.44 -7.62 18.44
C ALA A 122 5.64 -6.97 17.70
N LEU A 123 5.64 -6.95 16.36
CA LEU A 123 6.71 -6.31 15.58
C LEU A 123 6.31 -4.89 15.16
N PRO A 124 7.29 -4.01 14.84
CA PRO A 124 6.98 -2.74 14.21
C PRO A 124 6.13 -2.96 12.95
N TRP A 125 5.15 -2.09 12.74
CA TRP A 125 4.19 -2.25 11.66
C TRP A 125 4.12 -0.97 10.82
N MET A 126 4.19 -1.16 9.50
CA MET A 126 4.07 -0.11 8.51
C MET A 126 2.87 -0.41 7.60
N VAL A 127 1.98 0.57 7.45
CA VAL A 127 0.84 0.46 6.54
C VAL A 127 1.05 1.43 5.38
N GLY A 128 0.95 0.91 4.16
CA GLY A 128 0.99 1.66 2.93
C GLY A 128 -0.33 1.49 2.20
N ASP A 129 -1.03 2.57 1.89
CA ASP A 129 -2.40 2.44 1.39
C ASP A 129 -2.87 3.54 0.44
N ASP A 130 -3.87 3.18 -0.35
CA ASP A 130 -4.99 3.99 -0.80
C ASP A 130 -6.31 3.54 -0.11
N PHE A 131 -6.62 4.17 1.05
CA PHE A 131 -7.86 3.89 1.80
C PHE A 131 -9.14 4.35 1.07
N ASN A 132 -9.01 5.07 -0.07
CA ASN A 132 -10.10 5.78 -0.75
C ASN A 132 -10.99 6.63 0.19
N THR A 133 -10.42 7.02 1.35
CA THR A 133 -11.07 7.77 2.43
C THR A 133 -10.04 8.71 3.04
N VAL A 134 -10.45 9.93 3.35
CA VAL A 134 -9.58 10.91 4.02
C VAL A 134 -9.79 10.89 5.53
N LEU A 135 -8.68 10.98 6.27
CA LEU A 135 -8.67 11.07 7.75
C LEU A 135 -9.28 12.37 8.29
N SER A 136 -9.37 13.40 7.46
CA SER A 136 -9.92 14.71 7.83
C SER A 136 -10.38 15.47 6.60
N LEU A 137 -11.37 16.34 6.75
CA LEU A 137 -11.86 17.20 5.67
C LEU A 137 -10.77 18.12 5.12
N ASP A 138 -9.80 18.51 5.95
CA ASP A 138 -8.67 19.36 5.58
C ASP A 138 -7.68 18.70 4.60
N LYS A 139 -7.74 17.37 4.44
CA LYS A 139 -6.92 16.62 3.47
C LYS A 139 -7.58 16.51 2.09
N ARG A 140 -8.68 17.24 1.82
CA ARG A 140 -9.39 17.24 0.54
C ARG A 140 -9.84 18.65 0.12
N SER A 141 -9.64 18.98 -1.15
CA SER A 141 -10.24 20.17 -1.78
C SER A 141 -11.25 19.74 -2.86
N GLY A 142 -12.54 19.83 -2.57
CA GLY A 142 -13.65 19.53 -3.49
C GLY A 142 -14.09 18.06 -3.59
N GLY A 143 -15.33 17.82 -4.00
CA GLY A 143 -15.95 16.49 -4.19
C GLY A 143 -17.29 16.30 -3.47
N ALA A 144 -17.95 15.16 -3.70
CA ALA A 144 -19.20 14.78 -3.02
C ALA A 144 -18.98 14.62 -1.50
N ALA A 145 -20.02 14.91 -0.70
CA ALA A 145 -19.97 14.79 0.75
C ALA A 145 -19.58 13.36 1.16
N LEU A 146 -18.52 13.23 1.97
CA LEU A 146 -18.14 11.95 2.56
C LEU A 146 -19.21 11.53 3.57
N SER A 147 -19.51 10.23 3.63
CA SER A 147 -20.30 9.69 4.73
C SER A 147 -19.53 9.92 6.03
N SER A 148 -20.12 10.68 6.96
CA SER A 148 -19.56 10.90 8.30
C SER A 148 -19.30 9.58 9.04
N VAL A 149 -20.13 8.58 8.77
CA VAL A 149 -19.97 7.22 9.29
C VAL A 149 -18.70 6.57 8.76
N ALA A 150 -18.44 6.66 7.45
CA ALA A 150 -17.24 6.07 6.84
C ALA A 150 -15.94 6.71 7.35
N MET A 151 -15.96 8.01 7.65
CA MET A 151 -14.80 8.69 8.27
C MET A 151 -14.60 8.29 9.72
N SER A 152 -15.69 8.15 10.49
CA SER A 152 -15.63 7.67 11.88
C SER A 152 -15.09 6.24 11.94
N ASP A 153 -15.65 5.33 11.15
CA ASP A 153 -15.23 3.93 11.11
C ASP A 153 -13.73 3.79 10.79
N PHE A 154 -13.23 4.62 9.87
CA PHE A 154 -11.81 4.64 9.53
C PHE A 154 -10.94 5.20 10.65
N HIS A 155 -11.36 6.32 11.26
CA HIS A 155 -10.65 6.91 12.40
C HIS A 155 -10.57 5.92 13.57
N ASP A 156 -11.66 5.25 13.88
CA ASP A 156 -11.74 4.27 14.97
C ASP A 156 -10.84 3.06 14.67
N ALA A 157 -10.82 2.54 13.43
CA ALA A 157 -9.92 1.46 13.05
C ALA A 157 -8.44 1.84 13.19
N ILE A 158 -8.05 3.05 12.78
CA ILE A 158 -6.68 3.56 12.93
C ILE A 158 -6.30 3.70 14.41
N ALA A 159 -7.22 4.24 15.23
CA ALA A 159 -7.02 4.40 16.66
C ALA A 159 -6.91 3.05 17.39
N ASP A 160 -7.78 2.09 17.08
CA ASP A 160 -7.76 0.72 17.61
C ASP A 160 -6.42 0.03 17.33
N CYS A 161 -5.84 0.30 16.16
CA CYS A 161 -4.56 -0.25 15.71
C CYS A 161 -3.33 0.53 16.22
N ALA A 162 -3.53 1.61 16.99
CA ALA A 162 -2.49 2.55 17.42
C ALA A 162 -1.60 3.05 16.27
N LEU A 163 -2.16 3.16 15.07
CA LEU A 163 -1.45 3.63 13.88
C LEU A 163 -1.29 5.15 13.93
N VAL A 164 -0.09 5.61 13.56
CA VAL A 164 0.24 7.04 13.51
C VAL A 164 0.61 7.42 12.09
N ASP A 165 0.11 8.57 11.63
CA ASP A 165 0.47 9.13 10.33
C ASP A 165 1.98 9.45 10.30
N ALA A 166 2.71 8.81 9.39
CA ALA A 166 4.15 9.04 9.21
C ALA A 166 4.47 10.44 8.64
N GLY A 167 3.45 11.18 8.19
CA GLY A 167 3.58 12.50 7.58
C GLY A 167 3.95 12.42 6.09
N HIS A 168 4.12 13.60 5.48
CA HIS A 168 4.54 13.73 4.08
C HIS A 168 5.61 14.82 3.94
N VAL A 169 6.41 14.72 2.87
CA VAL A 169 7.32 15.79 2.43
C VAL A 169 6.89 16.20 1.03
N GLY A 170 6.40 17.43 0.85
CA GLY A 170 5.91 17.94 -0.43
C GLY A 170 4.43 18.32 -0.38
N SER A 171 3.66 17.99 -1.43
CA SER A 171 2.22 18.26 -1.50
C SER A 171 1.45 17.45 -0.45
N PRO A 172 0.48 18.03 0.27
CA PRO A 172 -0.37 17.30 1.22
C PRO A 172 -1.42 16.41 0.53
N TYR A 173 -1.57 16.56 -0.79
CA TYR A 173 -2.52 15.79 -1.59
C TYR A 173 -1.80 14.71 -2.39
N THR A 174 -2.32 13.48 -2.32
CA THR A 174 -1.85 12.32 -3.08
C THR A 174 -2.58 12.15 -4.42
N TRP A 175 -3.71 12.86 -4.64
CA TRP A 175 -4.55 12.75 -5.84
C TRP A 175 -5.08 14.11 -6.33
N TYR A 176 -5.28 14.26 -7.65
CA TYR A 176 -5.84 15.45 -8.28
C TYR A 176 -6.85 15.06 -9.38
N SER A 177 -8.13 15.40 -9.21
CA SER A 177 -9.11 15.40 -10.32
C SER A 177 -8.98 16.70 -11.10
N ARG A 178 -8.85 16.62 -12.43
CA ARG A 178 -9.14 17.73 -13.33
C ARG A 178 -10.64 17.89 -13.54
#